data_AF-A0A3D8ICT5-F1
#
_entry.id   AF-A0A3D8ICT5-F1
#
_cell.length_a   1.000
_cell.length_b   1.000
_cell.length_c   1.000
_cell.angle_alpha   90.00
_cell.angle_beta   90.00
_cell.angle_gamma   90.00
#
_symmetry.space_group_name_H-M   'P 1'
#
loop_
_entity.id
_entity.type
_entity.pdbx_description
1 polymer ?
#
loop_
_entity_poly.entity_id
_entity_poly.type
_entity_poly.pdbx_seq_one_letter_code
_entity_poly.pdbx_strand_id
1 'polypeptide(L)'
;MWRILLGIVYLTAFCEASEYIFSYRVAARNGMLLNEKYYFSPAMVGANILRQTKNPYKKCTISHEAKTEKALLRDYKEKILECFLKWGVRLEDNTQVQNLQGKSITYLAIPPTRIQIEYADGIATIYALTHDINKTIKAIKE
;
A
#
# COMPACT_ATOMS: atom_id res chain seq x y z
N MET A 1 11.62 -2.87 48.87
CA MET A 1 12.10 -2.31 47.58
C MET A 1 11.50 -3.09 46.40
N TRP A 2 10.18 -2.98 46.16
CA TRP A 2 9.50 -3.65 45.03
C TRP A 2 8.65 -2.65 44.20
N ARG A 3 8.37 -1.45 44.72
CA ARG A 3 7.36 -0.53 44.16
C ARG A 3 7.82 0.27 42.94
N ILE A 4 9.06 0.11 42.47
CA ILE A 4 9.63 0.88 41.35
C ILE A 4 9.58 0.08 40.03
N LEU A 5 9.33 -1.24 40.07
CA LEU A 5 9.38 -2.11 38.88
C LEU A 5 8.09 -2.13 38.02
N LEU A 6 7.00 -1.50 38.46
CA LEU A 6 5.73 -1.48 37.71
C LEU A 6 5.55 -0.26 36.79
N GLY A 7 6.46 0.71 36.84
CA GLY A 7 6.34 1.95 36.04
C GLY A 7 6.89 1.89 34.62
N ILE A 8 7.67 0.86 34.27
CA ILE A 8 8.43 0.82 33.00
C ILE A 8 7.74 -0.04 31.92
N VAL A 9 6.69 -0.79 32.28
CA VAL A 9 6.03 -1.75 31.35
C VAL A 9 5.00 -1.08 30.42
N TYR A 10 4.68 0.20 30.59
CA TYR A 10 3.63 0.87 29.80
C TYR A 10 4.11 1.63 28.55
N LEU A 11 5.41 1.55 28.19
CA LEU A 11 5.97 2.33 27.08
C LEU A 11 6.17 1.58 25.76
N THR A 12 5.87 0.28 25.70
CA THR A 12 6.09 -0.53 24.50
C THR A 12 4.76 -1.03 23.95
N ALA A 13 4.16 -0.25 23.05
CA ALA A 13 3.35 -0.71 21.89
C ALA A 13 2.32 0.35 21.47
N PHE A 14 2.77 1.53 21.05
CA PHE A 14 2.02 2.28 20.05
C PHE A 14 2.63 1.96 18.68
N CYS A 15 2.36 0.73 18.22
CA CYS A 15 2.42 0.45 16.80
C CYS A 15 1.08 0.94 16.23
N GLU A 16 0.96 2.25 16.04
CA GLU A 16 -0.24 2.83 15.42
C GLU A 16 -0.19 2.46 13.93
N ALA A 17 -0.95 1.45 13.54
CA ALA A 17 -1.00 1.00 12.17
C ALA A 17 -1.61 2.11 11.28
N SER A 18 -0.80 2.75 10.45
CA SER A 18 -1.22 3.87 9.62
C SER A 18 -1.98 3.41 8.38
N GLU A 19 -3.18 3.97 8.19
CA GLU A 19 -4.06 3.67 7.07
C GLU A 19 -3.92 4.72 5.96
N TYR A 20 -3.81 4.27 4.71
CA TYR A 20 -3.62 5.13 3.54
C TYR A 20 -4.50 4.75 2.37
N ILE A 21 -4.71 5.72 1.49
CA ILE A 21 -5.16 5.51 0.12
C ILE A 21 -3.95 5.67 -0.78
N PHE A 22 -3.69 4.64 -1.57
CA PHE A 22 -2.61 4.58 -2.53
C PHE A 22 -3.14 4.60 -3.97
N SER A 23 -2.50 5.36 -4.86
CA SER A 23 -2.73 5.21 -6.31
C SER A 23 -1.46 5.50 -7.10
N TYR A 24 -1.34 4.87 -8.26
CA TYR A 24 -0.19 5.04 -9.14
C TYR A 24 -0.61 5.04 -10.59
N ARG A 25 -0.03 5.95 -11.39
CA ARG A 25 -0.21 5.98 -12.84
C ARG A 25 1.10 6.37 -13.49
N VAL A 26 1.54 5.60 -14.47
CA VAL A 26 2.69 5.93 -15.30
C VAL A 26 2.34 5.71 -16.77
N ALA A 27 2.83 6.62 -17.60
CA ALA A 27 2.72 6.56 -19.05
C ALA A 27 4.13 6.67 -19.63
N ALA A 28 4.50 5.73 -20.49
CA ALA A 28 5.76 5.73 -21.22
C ALA A 28 5.51 5.63 -22.72
N ARG A 29 6.35 6.30 -23.51
CA ARG A 29 6.32 6.21 -24.98
C ARG A 29 7.72 5.91 -25.48
N ASN A 30 7.86 4.82 -26.22
CA ASN A 30 9.15 4.35 -26.75
C ASN A 30 10.24 4.28 -25.66
N GLY A 31 9.88 3.81 -24.46
CA GLY A 31 10.79 3.74 -23.31
C GLY A 31 11.05 5.07 -22.58
N MET A 32 10.59 6.21 -23.11
CA MET A 32 10.67 7.49 -22.41
C MET A 32 9.45 7.70 -21.50
N LEU A 33 9.69 7.94 -20.22
CA LEU A 33 8.65 8.25 -19.24
C LEU A 33 8.04 9.63 -19.56
N LEU A 34 6.76 9.67 -19.88
CA LEU A 34 6.03 10.90 -20.19
C LEU A 34 5.47 11.54 -18.93
N ASN A 35 4.91 10.72 -18.04
CA ASN A 35 4.29 11.18 -16.82
C ASN A 35 4.29 10.04 -15.79
N GLU A 36 4.49 10.40 -14.54
CA GLU A 36 4.35 9.51 -13.40
C GLU A 36 3.63 10.24 -12.28
N LYS A 37 2.59 9.61 -11.76
CA LYS A 37 1.81 10.08 -10.62
C LYS A 37 1.84 9.00 -9.55
N TYR A 38 2.41 9.33 -8.40
CA TYR A 38 2.53 8.47 -7.23
C TYR A 38 1.88 9.16 -6.04
N TYR A 39 0.75 8.63 -5.56
CA TYR A 39 -0.03 9.25 -4.50
C TYR A 39 -0.18 8.32 -3.30
N PHE A 40 0.16 8.86 -2.14
CA PHE A 40 -0.13 8.33 -0.82
C PHE A 40 -0.84 9.42 -0.02
N SER A 41 -2.06 9.16 0.42
CA SER A 41 -2.80 10.07 1.29
C SER A 41 -3.30 9.33 2.53
N PRO A 42 -3.15 9.89 3.74
CA PRO A 42 -3.77 9.32 4.95
C PRO A 42 -5.27 9.12 4.75
N ALA A 43 -5.82 8.02 5.24
CA ALA A 43 -7.25 7.79 5.19
C ALA A 43 -7.97 8.65 6.25
N MET A 44 -8.95 9.46 5.85
CA MET A 44 -9.75 10.27 6.80
C MET A 44 -10.70 9.43 7.67
N VAL A 45 -11.11 8.26 7.17
CA VAL A 45 -12.05 7.35 7.86
C VAL A 45 -11.37 6.00 8.03
N GLY A 46 -11.28 5.55 9.27
CA GLY A 46 -10.64 4.28 9.65
C GLY A 46 -11.33 3.05 9.06
N ALA A 47 -10.57 2.00 8.79
CA ALA A 47 -11.03 0.74 8.19
C ALA A 47 -12.14 0.08 9.01
N ASN A 48 -12.06 0.19 10.34
CA ASN A 48 -13.07 -0.34 11.27
C ASN A 48 -14.46 0.24 11.00
N ILE A 49 -14.56 1.55 10.74
CA ILE A 49 -15.83 2.23 10.45
C ILE A 49 -16.41 1.73 9.12
N LEU A 50 -15.54 1.47 8.14
CA LEU A 50 -15.93 0.98 6.83
C LEU A 50 -16.09 -0.55 6.75
N ARG A 51 -15.99 -1.27 7.88
CA ARG A 51 -16.03 -2.74 7.95
C ARG A 51 -15.05 -3.40 6.99
N GLN A 52 -13.86 -2.81 6.85
CA GLN A 52 -12.78 -3.34 6.04
C GLN A 52 -11.79 -4.11 6.92
N THR A 53 -11.22 -5.17 6.35
CA THR A 53 -10.24 -6.04 7.02
C THR A 53 -9.03 -6.26 6.13
N LYS A 54 -7.91 -6.68 6.74
CA LYS A 54 -6.68 -7.01 6.02
C LYS A 54 -6.92 -8.20 5.11
N ASN A 55 -6.61 -8.05 3.82
CA ASN A 55 -6.65 -9.15 2.87
C ASN A 55 -5.42 -10.06 3.08
N PRO A 56 -5.59 -11.35 3.45
CA PRO A 56 -4.47 -12.24 3.74
C PRO A 56 -3.62 -12.57 2.51
N TYR A 57 -4.20 -12.47 1.31
CA TYR A 57 -3.53 -12.77 0.04
C TYR A 57 -2.82 -11.57 -0.58
N LYS A 58 -3.14 -10.36 -0.11
CA LYS A 58 -2.52 -9.11 -0.56
C LYS A 58 -1.76 -8.47 0.59
N LYS A 59 -0.67 -9.15 0.96
CA LYS A 59 0.29 -8.75 1.99
C LYS A 59 1.68 -8.64 1.35
N CYS A 60 2.47 -7.67 1.81
CA CYS A 60 3.88 -7.57 1.46
C CYS A 60 4.70 -7.07 2.65
N THR A 61 5.95 -7.51 2.77
CA THR A 61 6.88 -7.09 3.82
C THR A 61 8.11 -6.46 3.19
N ILE A 62 8.49 -5.28 3.68
CA ILE A 62 9.64 -4.52 3.20
C ILE A 62 10.56 -4.25 4.39
N SER A 63 11.77 -4.78 4.34
CA SER A 63 12.84 -4.37 5.27
C SER A 63 13.35 -2.98 4.89
N HIS A 64 13.44 -2.09 5.89
CA HIS A 64 13.82 -0.70 5.69
C HIS A 64 14.61 -0.14 6.87
N GLU A 65 15.38 0.90 6.57
CA GLU A 65 16.12 1.71 7.53
C GLU A 65 15.50 3.11 7.69
N ALA A 66 14.34 3.35 7.09
CA ALA A 66 13.64 4.62 7.16
C ALA A 66 13.29 4.98 8.61
N LYS A 67 13.66 6.20 9.03
CA LYS A 67 13.41 6.71 10.39
C LYS A 67 11.98 7.18 10.62
N THR A 68 11.22 7.41 9.54
CA THR A 68 9.82 7.87 9.60
C THR A 68 8.99 7.17 8.53
N GLU A 69 7.69 7.03 8.77
CA GLU A 69 6.74 6.47 7.79
C GLU A 69 6.80 7.24 6.46
N LYS A 70 6.84 8.58 6.52
CA LYS A 70 6.94 9.42 5.33
C LYS A 70 8.22 9.17 4.54
N ALA A 71 9.34 8.91 5.22
CA ALA A 71 10.58 8.52 4.56
C ALA A 71 10.47 7.14 3.91
N LEU A 72 9.81 6.16 4.55
CA LEU A 72 9.52 4.86 3.93
C LEU A 72 8.73 5.05 2.63
N LEU A 73 7.59 5.74 2.69
CA LEU A 73 6.69 5.91 1.57
C LEU A 73 7.35 6.61 0.37
N ARG A 74 8.33 7.49 0.63
CA ARG A 74 9.07 8.21 -0.40
C ARG A 74 10.27 7.41 -0.93
N ASP A 75 11.12 6.93 -0.02
CA ASP A 75 12.45 6.39 -0.36
C ASP A 75 12.37 4.92 -0.78
N TYR A 76 11.33 4.19 -0.37
CA TYR A 76 11.11 2.77 -0.70
C TYR A 76 10.00 2.59 -1.75
N LYS A 77 9.67 3.66 -2.49
CA LYS A 77 8.63 3.70 -3.54
C LYS A 77 8.70 2.51 -4.50
N GLU A 78 9.87 2.19 -5.02
CA GLU A 78 10.04 1.10 -6.01
C GLU A 78 9.67 -0.26 -5.42
N LYS A 79 10.14 -0.56 -4.20
CA LYS A 79 9.80 -1.81 -3.50
C LYS A 79 8.31 -1.90 -3.20
N ILE A 80 7.70 -0.78 -2.82
CA ILE A 80 6.25 -0.67 -2.58
C ILE A 80 5.47 -0.95 -3.88
N LEU A 81 5.88 -0.37 -5.01
CA LEU A 81 5.25 -0.60 -6.30
C LEU A 81 5.39 -2.07 -6.73
N GLU A 82 6.54 -2.68 -6.52
CA GLU A 82 6.75 -4.11 -6.81
C GLU A 82 5.77 -5.00 -6.03
N CYS A 83 5.55 -4.72 -4.74
CA CYS A 83 4.55 -5.40 -3.93
C CYS A 83 3.16 -5.31 -4.56
N PHE A 84 2.76 -4.12 -5.01
CA PHE A 84 1.43 -3.89 -5.57
C PHE A 84 1.25 -4.51 -6.95
N LEU A 85 2.30 -4.52 -7.79
CA LEU A 85 2.30 -5.23 -9.06
C LEU A 85 2.06 -6.73 -8.86
N LYS A 86 2.71 -7.34 -7.85
CA LYS A 86 2.51 -8.76 -7.48
C LYS A 86 1.07 -9.06 -7.02
N TRP A 87 0.32 -8.06 -6.56
CA TRP A 87 -1.11 -8.22 -6.21
C TRP A 87 -2.06 -8.27 -7.42
N GLY A 88 -1.52 -8.33 -8.65
CA GLY A 88 -2.27 -8.55 -9.88
C GLY A 88 -2.75 -7.26 -10.55
N VAL A 89 -2.02 -6.16 -10.41
CA VAL A 89 -2.32 -4.93 -11.16
C VAL A 89 -2.03 -5.19 -12.64
N ARG A 90 -3.01 -4.90 -13.51
CA ARG A 90 -2.89 -5.05 -14.95
C ARG A 90 -1.99 -3.97 -15.56
N LEU A 91 -0.96 -4.39 -16.28
CA LEU A 91 -0.18 -3.57 -17.19
C LEU A 91 -0.87 -3.58 -18.55
N GLU A 92 -1.15 -2.42 -19.12
CA GLU A 92 -1.70 -2.29 -20.47
C GLU A 92 -0.63 -1.70 -21.39
N ASP A 93 -0.15 -2.52 -22.34
CA ASP A 93 0.80 -2.07 -23.36
C ASP A 93 0.11 -1.99 -24.72
N ASN A 94 0.10 -0.81 -25.32
CA ASN A 94 -0.46 -0.59 -26.64
C ASN A 94 0.69 -0.29 -27.61
N THR A 95 1.12 -1.33 -28.32
CA THR A 95 2.16 -1.23 -29.35
C THR A 95 1.52 -1.09 -30.74
N GLN A 96 1.77 0.02 -31.42
CA GLN A 96 1.38 0.22 -32.82
C GLN A 96 2.63 0.28 -33.70
N VAL A 97 2.70 -0.57 -34.73
CA VAL A 97 3.78 -0.56 -35.73
C VAL A 97 3.19 -0.05 -37.05
N GLN A 98 3.71 1.07 -37.55
CA GLN A 98 3.38 1.59 -38.89
C GLN A 98 4.69 1.96 -39.62
N ASN A 99 4.84 1.54 -40.88
CA ASN A 99 5.98 1.87 -41.75
C ASN A 99 7.36 1.66 -41.10
N LEU A 100 7.59 0.50 -40.47
CA LEU A 100 8.84 0.15 -39.76
C LEU A 100 9.20 1.08 -38.58
N GLN A 101 8.35 2.04 -38.24
CA GLN A 101 8.45 2.87 -37.05
C GLN A 101 7.52 2.29 -35.97
N GLY A 102 8.10 1.61 -34.99
CA GLY A 102 7.39 1.19 -33.80
C GLY A 102 7.06 2.40 -32.93
N LYS A 103 5.77 2.65 -32.69
CA LYS A 103 5.30 3.55 -31.63
C LYS A 103 4.70 2.67 -30.53
N SER A 104 5.46 2.46 -29.47
CA SER A 104 4.96 1.80 -28.25
C SER A 104 4.51 2.87 -27.27
N ILE A 105 3.28 2.73 -26.77
CA ILE A 105 2.81 3.49 -25.62
C ILE A 105 2.37 2.51 -24.55
N THR A 106 3.06 2.54 -23.40
CA THR A 106 2.82 1.65 -22.28
C THR A 106 2.19 2.43 -21.14
N TYR A 107 1.10 1.89 -20.60
CA TYR A 107 0.40 2.47 -19.46
C TYR A 107 0.32 1.46 -18.31
N LEU A 108 0.63 1.93 -17.11
CA LEU A 108 0.41 1.18 -15.89
C LEU A 108 -0.40 2.05 -14.94
N ALA A 109 -1.53 1.50 -14.48
CA ALA A 109 -2.43 2.18 -13.57
C ALA A 109 -2.83 1.27 -12.41
N ILE A 110 -2.46 1.67 -11.20
CA ILE A 110 -2.96 1.10 -9.95
C ILE A 110 -4.14 1.97 -9.50
N PRO A 111 -5.38 1.44 -9.47
CA PRO A 111 -6.53 2.20 -9.00
C PRO A 111 -6.37 2.56 -7.51
N PRO A 112 -7.06 3.61 -7.04
CA PRO A 112 -7.08 3.96 -5.63
C PRO A 112 -7.40 2.76 -4.75
N THR A 113 -6.42 2.34 -3.95
CA THR A 113 -6.49 1.15 -3.11
C THR A 113 -6.24 1.56 -1.67
N ARG A 114 -7.13 1.12 -0.77
CA ARG A 114 -6.92 1.30 0.66
C ARG A 114 -5.94 0.27 1.19
N ILE A 115 -5.01 0.73 1.99
CA ILE A 115 -3.96 -0.10 2.58
C ILE A 115 -3.77 0.25 4.05
N GLN A 116 -3.26 -0.71 4.80
CA GLN A 116 -2.80 -0.52 6.16
C GLN A 116 -1.33 -0.92 6.24
N ILE A 117 -0.53 -0.10 6.92
CA ILE A 117 0.89 -0.34 7.10
C ILE A 117 1.16 -0.56 8.59
N GLU A 118 1.87 -1.64 8.90
CA GLU A 118 2.33 -1.96 10.24
C GLU A 118 3.85 -1.91 10.28
N TYR A 119 4.41 -1.22 11.28
CA TYR A 119 5.84 -1.03 11.42
C TYR A 119 6.35 -1.74 12.67
N ALA A 120 7.20 -2.74 12.49
CA ALA A 120 7.84 -3.44 13.60
C ALA A 120 9.30 -3.73 13.27
N ASP A 121 10.22 -3.33 14.15
CA ASP A 121 11.64 -3.73 14.11
C ASP A 121 12.34 -3.51 12.75
N GLY A 122 12.09 -2.38 12.08
CA GLY A 122 12.67 -2.07 10.76
C GLY A 122 12.02 -2.83 9.59
N ILE A 123 10.84 -3.41 9.83
CA ILE A 123 10.02 -4.09 8.83
C ILE A 123 8.69 -3.36 8.70
N ALA A 124 8.39 -2.92 7.48
CA ALA A 124 7.09 -2.38 7.11
C ALA A 124 6.27 -3.50 6.44
N THR A 125 5.13 -3.83 7.05
CA THR A 125 4.20 -4.80 6.49
C THR A 125 2.98 -4.08 5.94
N ILE A 126 2.75 -4.20 4.64
CA ILE A 126 1.66 -3.53 3.92
C ILE A 126 0.58 -4.56 3.61
N TYR A 127 -0.65 -4.24 3.98
CA TYR A 127 -1.84 -5.04 3.70
C TYR A 127 -2.79 -4.25 2.81
N ALA A 128 -3.35 -4.88 1.78
CA ALA A 128 -4.54 -4.34 1.13
C ALA A 128 -5.74 -4.51 2.05
N LEU A 129 -6.61 -3.50 2.11
CA LEU A 129 -7.88 -3.58 2.81
C LEU A 129 -8.98 -4.02 1.85
N THR A 130 -9.83 -4.94 2.31
CA THR A 130 -10.98 -5.44 1.54
C THR A 130 -12.23 -5.42 2.41
N HIS A 131 -13.40 -5.37 1.79
CA HIS A 131 -14.65 -5.47 2.52
C HIS A 131 -14.87 -6.90 3.01
N ASP A 132 -15.15 -7.04 4.31
CA ASP A 132 -15.53 -8.31 4.89
C ASP A 132 -17.01 -8.60 4.61
N ILE A 133 -17.27 -9.40 3.58
CA ILE A 133 -18.63 -9.82 3.20
C ILE A 133 -19.27 -10.62 4.34
N ASN A 134 -18.49 -11.43 5.08
CA ASN A 134 -19.00 -12.31 6.14
C ASN A 134 -19.41 -11.53 7.39
N LYS A 135 -18.67 -10.48 7.75
CA LYS A 135 -19.05 -9.58 8.86
C LYS A 135 -20.28 -8.73 8.52
N THR A 136 -20.48 -8.41 7.24
CA THR A 136 -21.64 -7.67 6.76
C THR A 136 -22.93 -8.49 6.88
N ILE A 137 -22.89 -9.79 6.57
CA ILE A 137 -24.04 -10.70 6.73
C ILE A 137 -24.39 -10.92 8.21
N LYS A 138 -23.38 -11.02 9.10
CA LYS A 138 -23.62 -11.20 10.54
C LYS A 138 -24.33 -9.99 11.17
N ALA A 139 -23.97 -8.77 10.75
CA ALA A 139 -24.59 -7.53 11.23
C ALA A 139 -26.02 -7.28 10.68
N ILE A 140 -26.51 -8.09 9.74
CA ILE A 140 -27.89 -8.03 9.23
C ILE A 140 -28.77 -9.09 9.92
N LYS A 141 -28.16 -10.06 10.62
CA LYS A 141 -28.84 -11.13 11.34
C LYS A 141 -29.01 -10.86 12.84
N GLU A 142 -28.49 -9.73 13.32
CA GLU A 142 -28.68 -9.19 14.67
C GLU A 142 -29.62 -7.98 14.59
#